data_AF-A0A3N6HG20-F1
#
_entry.id   AF-A0A3N6HG20-F1
#
_cell.length_a   1.000
_cell.length_b   1.000
_cell.length_c   1.000
_cell.angle_alpha   90.00
_cell.angle_beta   90.00
_cell.angle_gamma   90.00
#
_symmetry.space_group_name_H-M   'P 1'
#
loop_
_entity.id
_entity.type
_entity.pdbx_description
1 polymer ?
#
loop_
_entity_poly.entity_id
_entity_poly.type
_entity_poly.pdbx_seq_one_letter_code
_entity_poly.pdbx_strand_id
1 'polypeptide(L)'
;MLHGVDVNAYQTSYDTDGLDIALIRSTEGRTYGNPRPDSQVERARHSECANGFHHFLRPGDVADQVAYFMSRAPEKAGDLLAVDREPTGGGTRASNADKDRFIRGPGPARPGRRGAPDSTGPRRPVRPGGLGPPGQTPVPGGFSQPHS
;
A
#
# COMPACT_ATOMS: atom_id res chain seq x y z
N MET A 1 -0.17 -16.96 -9.24
CA MET A 1 0.09 -15.54 -9.56
C MET A 1 -1.22 -14.82 -9.34
N LEU A 2 -1.22 -13.58 -8.81
CA LEU A 2 -2.47 -12.83 -8.66
C LEU A 2 -2.81 -12.14 -9.98
N HIS A 3 -4.08 -12.19 -10.37
CA HIS A 3 -4.64 -11.57 -11.57
C HIS A 3 -5.44 -10.34 -11.18
N GLY A 4 -5.31 -9.26 -11.92
CA GLY A 4 -6.07 -8.05 -11.63
C GLY A 4 -6.38 -7.24 -12.88
N VAL A 5 -7.33 -6.33 -12.72
CA VAL A 5 -7.78 -5.40 -13.76
C VAL A 5 -7.70 -3.98 -13.26
N ASP A 6 -7.36 -3.04 -14.13
CA ASP A 6 -7.62 -1.62 -13.92
C ASP A 6 -8.75 -1.14 -14.85
N VAL A 7 -9.68 -0.36 -14.31
CA VAL A 7 -10.86 0.11 -15.04
C VAL A 7 -11.05 1.61 -14.86
N ASN A 8 -11.53 2.25 -15.91
CA ASN A 8 -11.88 3.66 -15.92
C ASN A 8 -13.19 3.89 -16.69
N ALA A 9 -13.55 5.13 -16.98
CA ALA A 9 -14.83 5.45 -17.63
C ALA A 9 -15.02 4.83 -19.03
N TYR A 10 -13.95 4.40 -19.71
CA TYR A 10 -14.03 3.71 -21.00
C TYR A 10 -14.56 2.28 -20.85
N GLN A 11 -14.38 1.65 -19.69
CA GLN A 11 -14.98 0.34 -19.37
C GLN A 11 -16.35 0.55 -18.72
N THR A 12 -17.40 0.47 -19.54
CA THR A 12 -18.79 0.57 -19.04
C THR A 12 -19.19 -0.62 -18.16
N SER A 13 -18.52 -1.76 -18.33
CA SER A 13 -18.54 -2.96 -17.48
C SER A 13 -17.21 -3.71 -17.65
N TYR A 14 -16.95 -4.68 -16.77
CA TYR A 14 -15.80 -5.59 -16.84
C TYR A 14 -16.16 -6.95 -16.24
N ASP A 15 -15.37 -7.98 -16.53
CA ASP A 15 -15.50 -9.31 -15.94
C ASP A 15 -14.64 -9.40 -14.69
N THR A 16 -15.12 -10.10 -13.66
CA THR A 16 -14.42 -10.35 -12.40
C THR A 16 -13.98 -11.81 -12.25
N ASP A 17 -14.38 -12.69 -13.18
CA ASP A 17 -14.06 -14.10 -13.10
C ASP A 17 -12.55 -14.33 -13.18
N GLY A 18 -12.02 -15.03 -12.17
CA GLY A 18 -10.59 -15.31 -12.05
C GLY A 18 -9.71 -14.11 -11.68
N LEU A 19 -10.31 -12.97 -11.27
CA LEU A 19 -9.56 -11.80 -10.79
C LEU A 19 -9.45 -11.79 -9.26
N ASP A 20 -8.27 -11.45 -8.78
CA ASP A 20 -7.96 -11.23 -7.37
C ASP A 20 -8.05 -9.75 -6.96
N ILE A 21 -7.84 -8.83 -7.91
CA ILE A 21 -7.73 -7.38 -7.65
C ILE A 21 -8.43 -6.55 -8.73
N ALA A 22 -9.19 -5.52 -8.32
CA ALA A 22 -9.75 -4.52 -9.23
C ALA A 22 -9.33 -3.10 -8.80
N LEU A 23 -8.64 -2.37 -9.69
CA LEU A 23 -8.24 -0.97 -9.50
C LEU A 23 -9.13 -0.04 -10.31
N ILE A 24 -9.88 0.84 -9.66
CA ILE A 24 -10.86 1.70 -10.31
C ILE A 24 -10.32 3.13 -10.33
N ARG A 25 -10.18 3.74 -11.52
CA ARG A 25 -9.77 5.14 -11.63
C ARG A 25 -10.82 6.02 -10.99
N SER A 26 -10.47 6.80 -9.99
CA SER A 26 -11.41 7.74 -9.36
C SER A 26 -11.26 9.15 -9.93
N THR A 27 -10.03 9.61 -10.15
CA THR A 27 -9.75 10.99 -10.54
C THR A 27 -8.53 11.13 -11.45
N GLU A 28 -8.49 12.23 -12.20
CA GLU A 28 -7.30 12.72 -12.92
C GLU A 28 -7.15 14.21 -12.64
N GLY A 29 -5.95 14.63 -12.22
CA GLY A 29 -5.68 16.03 -11.92
C GLY A 29 -6.62 16.58 -10.85
N ARG A 30 -7.29 17.71 -11.13
CA ARG A 30 -8.14 18.39 -10.15
C ARG A 30 -9.61 18.49 -10.58
N THR A 31 -9.94 17.97 -11.76
CA THR A 31 -11.21 18.29 -12.42
C THR A 31 -11.93 17.06 -12.94
N TYR A 32 -11.20 16.04 -13.40
CA TYR A 32 -11.83 14.82 -13.89
C TYR A 32 -12.15 13.89 -12.73
N GLY A 33 -13.43 13.65 -12.48
CA GLY A 33 -13.91 12.51 -11.70
C GLY A 33 -14.46 11.45 -12.64
N ASN A 34 -14.19 10.18 -12.35
CA ASN A 34 -14.84 9.09 -13.07
C ASN A 34 -16.36 9.21 -12.87
N PRO A 35 -17.19 9.24 -13.94
CA PRO A 35 -18.63 9.35 -13.84
C PRO A 35 -19.35 8.02 -13.56
N ARG A 36 -18.61 6.90 -13.48
CA ARG A 36 -19.16 5.55 -13.27
C ARG A 36 -18.55 4.81 -12.06
N PRO A 37 -18.18 5.47 -10.95
CA PRO A 37 -17.47 4.80 -9.88
C PRO A 37 -18.38 3.80 -9.18
N ASP A 38 -19.67 4.12 -9.00
CA ASP A 38 -20.59 3.30 -8.20
C ASP A 38 -20.80 1.91 -8.80
N SER A 39 -21.16 1.83 -10.09
CA SER A 39 -21.38 0.53 -10.75
C SER A 39 -20.10 -0.28 -10.90
N GLN A 40 -18.94 0.38 -11.05
CA GLN A 40 -17.65 -0.28 -11.11
C GLN A 40 -17.23 -0.83 -9.74
N VAL A 41 -17.45 -0.06 -8.68
CA VAL A 41 -17.14 -0.47 -7.30
C VAL A 41 -18.07 -1.57 -6.85
N GLU A 42 -19.37 -1.42 -7.07
CA GLU A 42 -20.38 -2.43 -6.74
C GLU A 42 -19.97 -3.78 -7.32
N ARG A 43 -19.60 -3.82 -8.60
CA ARG A 43 -19.11 -5.05 -9.24
C ARG A 43 -17.89 -5.67 -8.54
N ALA A 44 -16.87 -4.88 -8.21
CA ALA A 44 -15.68 -5.38 -7.50
C ALA A 44 -15.96 -5.75 -6.04
N ARG A 45 -17.05 -5.25 -5.44
CA ARG A 45 -17.49 -5.62 -4.08
C ARG A 45 -18.35 -6.87 -4.05
N HIS A 46 -19.07 -7.14 -5.13
CA HIS A 46 -19.85 -8.37 -5.30
C HIS A 46 -18.98 -9.54 -5.74
N SER A 47 -17.74 -9.29 -6.18
CA SER A 47 -16.72 -10.33 -6.38
C SER A 47 -15.86 -10.52 -5.13
N GLU A 48 -15.02 -11.55 -5.14
CA GLU A 48 -14.01 -11.79 -4.10
C GLU A 48 -12.74 -10.94 -4.28
N CYS A 49 -12.77 -9.95 -5.18
CA CYS A 49 -11.60 -9.13 -5.49
C CYS A 49 -11.25 -8.17 -4.34
N ALA A 50 -9.96 -8.01 -4.07
CA ALA A 50 -9.47 -6.84 -3.36
C ALA A 50 -9.77 -5.59 -4.19
N ASN A 51 -10.33 -4.57 -3.54
CA ASN A 51 -10.72 -3.33 -4.20
C ASN A 51 -9.62 -2.28 -4.05
N GLY A 52 -9.41 -1.50 -5.11
CA GLY A 52 -8.53 -0.34 -5.05
C GLY A 52 -8.97 0.80 -5.96
N PHE A 53 -8.40 1.96 -5.67
CA PHE A 53 -8.71 3.22 -6.33
C PHE A 53 -7.43 3.89 -6.76
N HIS A 54 -7.39 4.42 -7.98
CA HIS A 54 -6.23 5.17 -8.44
C HIS A 54 -6.55 6.58 -8.92
N HIS A 55 -5.52 7.41 -8.82
CA HIS A 55 -5.48 8.77 -9.30
C HIS A 55 -4.46 8.89 -10.42
N PHE A 56 -4.85 9.43 -11.58
CA PHE A 56 -3.89 9.80 -12.63
C PHE A 56 -3.25 11.15 -12.30
N LEU A 57 -1.96 11.12 -11.99
CA LEU A 57 -1.21 12.27 -11.49
C LEU A 57 -0.81 13.23 -12.62
N ARG A 58 -1.23 14.49 -12.50
CA ARG A 58 -0.78 15.60 -13.36
C ARG A 58 0.42 16.32 -12.72
N PRO A 59 1.27 17.01 -13.50
CA PRO A 59 2.34 17.85 -12.94
C PRO A 59 1.77 18.99 -12.07
N GLY A 60 2.45 19.30 -10.95
CA GLY A 60 2.11 20.44 -10.07
C GLY A 60 0.90 20.20 -9.16
N ASP A 61 0.56 21.19 -8.32
CA ASP A 61 -0.69 21.23 -7.52
C ASP A 61 -1.04 19.95 -6.74
N VAL A 62 -0.03 19.25 -6.24
CA VAL A 62 -0.18 17.89 -5.68
C VAL A 62 -1.10 17.85 -4.46
N ALA A 63 -1.08 18.88 -3.61
CA ALA A 63 -1.96 18.94 -2.45
C ALA A 63 -3.44 18.96 -2.86
N ASP A 64 -3.78 19.77 -3.88
CA ASP A 64 -5.13 19.85 -4.44
C ASP A 64 -5.52 18.53 -5.11
N GLN A 65 -4.60 17.89 -5.83
CA GLN A 65 -4.84 16.58 -6.44
C GLN A 65 -5.12 15.50 -5.40
N VAL A 66 -4.39 15.48 -4.28
CA VAL A 66 -4.67 14.54 -3.18
C VAL A 66 -6.03 14.85 -2.55
N ALA A 67 -6.33 16.11 -2.26
CA ALA A 67 -7.63 16.50 -1.70
C ALA A 67 -8.79 16.11 -2.63
N TYR A 68 -8.60 16.31 -3.94
CA TYR A 68 -9.58 15.93 -4.95
C TYR A 68 -9.76 14.41 -5.02
N PHE A 69 -8.66 13.64 -5.01
CA PHE A 69 -8.74 12.19 -4.98
C PHE A 69 -9.46 11.67 -3.74
N MET A 70 -9.11 12.16 -2.54
CA MET A 70 -9.74 11.74 -1.27
C MET A 70 -11.22 12.12 -1.18
N SER A 71 -11.67 13.16 -1.88
CA SER A 71 -13.10 13.56 -1.89
C SER A 71 -13.95 12.79 -2.90
N ARG A 72 -13.30 12.03 -3.81
CA ARG A 72 -13.97 11.34 -4.93
C ARG A 72 -13.80 9.83 -4.89
N ALA A 73 -12.73 9.32 -4.29
CA ALA A 73 -12.55 7.89 -4.09
C ALA A 73 -13.58 7.39 -3.07
N PRO A 74 -14.37 6.35 -3.37
CA PRO A 74 -15.28 5.73 -2.42
C PRO A 74 -14.55 4.65 -1.60
N GLU A 75 -13.38 4.98 -1.05
CA GLU A 75 -12.57 3.98 -0.36
C GLU A 75 -13.11 3.64 1.04
N LYS A 76 -12.87 2.39 1.43
CA LYS A 76 -13.13 1.81 2.74
C LYS A 76 -11.81 1.32 3.33
N ALA A 77 -11.81 1.10 4.65
CA ALA A 77 -10.66 0.49 5.31
C ALA A 77 -10.35 -0.87 4.67
N GLY A 78 -9.08 -1.10 4.33
CA GLY A 78 -8.63 -2.32 3.65
C GLY A 78 -8.44 -2.16 2.14
N ASP A 79 -8.99 -1.11 1.52
CA ASP A 79 -8.79 -0.86 0.09
C ASP A 79 -7.40 -0.33 -0.22
N LEU A 80 -6.96 -0.60 -1.45
CA LEU A 80 -5.72 -0.08 -1.99
C LEU A 80 -5.94 1.32 -2.56
N LEU A 81 -5.07 2.27 -2.20
CA LEU A 81 -4.96 3.54 -2.91
C LEU A 81 -3.68 3.54 -3.73
N ALA A 82 -3.79 3.93 -5.00
CA ALA A 82 -2.68 3.97 -5.93
C ALA A 82 -2.58 5.34 -6.62
N VAL A 83 -1.38 5.64 -7.10
CA VAL A 83 -1.11 6.80 -7.95
C VAL A 83 -0.53 6.31 -9.27
N ASP A 84 -1.20 6.66 -10.36
CA ASP A 84 -0.80 6.39 -11.72
C ASP A 84 0.04 7.58 -12.20
N ARG A 85 1.31 7.32 -12.49
CA ARG A 85 2.30 8.33 -12.85
C ARG A 85 2.93 7.96 -14.18
N GLU A 86 2.32 8.40 -15.25
CA GLU A 86 2.77 8.18 -16.63
C GLU A 86 2.73 9.48 -17.44
N PRO A 87 3.30 9.52 -18.66
CA PRO A 87 3.13 10.66 -19.54
C PRO A 87 1.65 10.91 -19.84
N THR A 88 1.24 12.17 -19.77
CA THR A 88 -0.07 12.64 -20.23
C THR A 88 -0.17 12.53 -21.75
N GLY A 89 -1.39 12.55 -22.29
CA GLY A 89 -1.60 12.62 -23.75
C GLY A 89 -0.95 13.85 -24.41
N GLY A 90 -0.61 14.89 -23.63
CA GLY A 90 0.14 16.07 -24.07
C GLY A 90 1.66 15.98 -23.87
N GLY A 91 2.20 14.82 -23.50
CA GLY A 91 3.64 14.58 -23.35
C GLY A 91 4.29 15.06 -22.05
N THR A 92 3.54 15.74 -21.17
CA THR A 92 4.04 16.12 -19.83
C THR A 92 3.89 14.98 -18.83
N ARG A 93 4.72 14.92 -17.79
CA ARG A 93 4.66 13.90 -16.73
C ARG A 93 4.99 14.52 -15.38
N ALA A 94 4.26 14.11 -14.33
CA ALA A 94 4.55 14.53 -12.97
C ALA A 94 5.97 14.11 -12.55
N SER A 95 6.66 14.92 -11.75
CA SER A 95 8.02 14.63 -11.29
C SER A 95 8.06 13.52 -10.24
N ASN A 96 9.25 13.03 -9.90
CA ASN A 96 9.41 12.12 -8.76
C ASN A 96 8.99 12.82 -7.45
N ALA A 97 9.32 14.11 -7.30
CA ALA A 97 8.94 14.91 -6.15
C ALA A 97 7.41 15.04 -6.03
N ASP A 98 6.70 15.18 -7.15
CA ASP A 98 5.23 15.22 -7.14
C ASP A 98 4.65 13.89 -6.66
N LYS A 99 5.15 12.77 -7.19
CA LYS A 99 4.74 11.42 -6.79
C LYS A 99 5.02 11.17 -5.31
N ASP A 100 6.19 11.54 -4.80
CA ASP A 100 6.55 11.36 -3.39
C ASP A 100 5.67 12.22 -2.47
N ARG A 101 5.34 13.47 -2.88
CA ARG A 101 4.38 14.32 -2.17
C ARG A 101 2.97 13.72 -2.18
N PHE A 102 2.54 13.15 -3.31
CA PHE A 102 1.22 12.51 -3.43
C PHE A 102 1.09 11.32 -2.48
N ILE A 103 2.10 10.43 -2.46
CA ILE A 103 2.11 9.23 -1.61
C ILE A 103 2.14 9.59 -0.13
N ARG A 104 2.86 10.65 0.26
CA ARG A 104 2.87 11.13 1.66
C ARG A 104 1.53 11.73 2.08
N GLY A 105 0.78 12.31 1.14
CA GLY A 105 -0.48 13.02 1.41
C GLY A 105 -0.29 14.29 2.25
N PRO A 106 -1.38 15.05 2.51
CA PRO A 106 -1.33 16.32 3.24
C PRO A 106 -1.33 16.20 4.78
N GLY A 107 -1.15 15.00 5.37
CA GLY A 107 -1.22 14.84 6.83
C GLY A 107 -0.43 13.63 7.36
N PRO A 108 -0.21 13.54 8.69
CA PRO A 108 0.50 12.41 9.30
C PRO A 108 -0.23 11.10 8.98
N ALA A 109 0.54 10.02 8.83
CA ALA A 109 0.06 8.70 8.47
C ALA A 109 -1.22 8.34 9.23
N ARG A 110 -2.31 8.09 8.50
CA ARG A 110 -3.58 7.64 9.10
C ARG A 110 -3.37 6.24 9.70
N PRO A 111 -3.74 6.01 10.97
CA PRO A 111 -3.66 4.68 11.56
C PRO A 111 -4.43 3.67 10.71
N GLY A 112 -3.78 2.55 10.36
CA GLY A 112 -4.40 1.47 9.60
C GLY A 112 -4.16 1.49 8.08
N ARG A 113 -3.48 2.50 7.51
CA ARG A 113 -3.00 2.46 6.12
C ARG A 113 -1.56 1.96 6.08
N ARG A 114 -1.31 0.84 5.40
CA ARG A 114 0.05 0.28 5.24
C ARG A 114 0.81 1.11 4.20
N GLY A 115 1.35 2.25 4.63
CA GLY A 115 2.31 3.04 3.85
C GLY A 115 3.72 2.45 3.95
N ALA A 116 4.59 2.75 2.97
CA ALA A 116 6.00 2.39 3.03
C ALA A 116 6.63 2.92 4.33
N PRO A 117 7.49 2.14 5.01
CA PRO A 117 8.07 2.55 6.28
C PRO A 117 8.87 3.84 6.09
N ASP A 118 8.58 4.82 6.95
CA ASP A 118 9.35 6.05 7.11
C ASP A 118 10.81 5.68 7.38
N SER A 119 11.72 6.04 6.47
CA SER A 119 13.16 5.76 6.59
C SER A 119 13.87 6.65 7.61
N THR A 120 13.11 7.37 8.44
CA THR A 120 13.61 8.36 9.40
C THR A 120 13.29 8.03 10.87
N GLY A 121 13.06 6.76 11.20
CA GLY A 121 12.96 6.29 12.59
C GLY A 121 14.33 6.00 13.23
N PRO A 122 14.54 6.27 14.54
CA PRO A 122 15.81 6.03 15.20
C PRO A 122 16.15 4.53 15.18
N ARG A 123 17.34 4.19 14.66
CA ARG A 123 17.84 2.80 14.65
C ARG A 123 17.94 2.30 16.08
N ARG A 124 17.23 1.21 16.40
CA ARG A 124 17.41 0.45 17.64
C ARG A 124 18.90 0.11 17.81
N PRO A 125 19.50 0.31 18.99
CA PRO A 125 20.88 -0.12 19.21
C PRO A 125 20.95 -1.64 19.17
N VAL A 126 21.89 -2.15 18.37
CA VAL A 126 22.25 -3.57 18.32
C VAL A 126 22.91 -3.91 19.65
N ARG A 127 22.38 -4.91 20.37
CA ARG A 127 23.05 -5.46 21.55
C ARG A 127 24.34 -6.16 21.12
N PRO A 128 25.50 -5.90 21.75
CA PRO A 128 26.70 -6.69 21.46
C PRO A 128 26.50 -8.11 22.00
N GLY A 129 26.57 -9.10 21.11
CA GLY A 129 26.61 -10.51 21.47
C GLY A 129 27.92 -10.86 22.15
N GLY A 130 27.84 -11.42 23.35
CA GLY A 130 28.99 -11.95 24.08
C GLY A 130 29.49 -13.25 23.45
N LEU A 131 30.76 -13.27 23.09
CA LEU A 131 31.53 -14.48 22.82
C LEU A 131 31.89 -15.14 24.17
N GLY A 132 31.33 -16.32 24.44
CA GLY A 132 31.81 -17.23 25.48
C GLY A 132 32.65 -18.35 24.85
N PRO A 133 33.80 -18.75 25.43
CA PRO A 133 34.68 -19.74 24.83
C PRO A 133 34.25 -21.19 25.14
N PRO A 134 34.69 -22.19 24.36
CA PRO A 134 34.28 -23.58 24.50
C PRO A 134 35.23 -24.38 25.40
N GLY A 135 34.67 -25.36 26.12
CA GLY A 135 35.42 -26.53 26.59
C GLY A 135 35.36 -26.79 28.09
N GLN A 136 34.56 -27.78 28.48
CA GLN A 136 34.98 -28.84 29.40
C GLN A 136 33.97 -30.01 29.37
N THR A 137 34.51 -31.20 29.17
CA THR A 137 33.88 -32.53 29.16
C THR A 137 33.36 -32.94 30.54
N PRO A 138 32.35 -33.82 30.63
CA PRO A 138 31.92 -34.37 31.92
C PRO A 138 32.75 -35.61 32.31
N VAL A 139 33.16 -35.68 33.57
CA VAL A 139 33.67 -36.89 34.24
C VAL A 139 32.55 -37.56 35.05
N PRO A 140 32.48 -38.91 35.15
CA PRO A 140 31.46 -39.61 35.91
C PRO A 140 31.95 -40.14 37.28
N GLY A 141 31.00 -40.38 38.20
CA GLY A 141 31.18 -41.10 39.46
C GLY A 141 31.18 -40.19 40.70
N GLY A 142 30.53 -40.49 41.83
CA GLY A 142 29.93 -41.73 42.28
C GLY A 142 29.12 -41.54 43.59
N PHE A 143 28.53 -42.66 44.02
CA PHE A 143 27.59 -42.91 45.09
C PHE A 143 27.98 -42.46 46.52
N SER A 144 26.96 -42.13 47.33
CA SER A 144 26.64 -42.74 48.66
C SER A 144 25.53 -41.91 49.33
N GLN A 145 24.28 -42.39 49.36
CA GLN A 145 23.60 -43.17 50.44
C GLN A 145 23.06 -42.32 51.62
N PRO A 146 21.91 -42.71 52.21
CA PRO A 146 21.00 -41.83 52.97
C PRO A 146 20.90 -42.18 54.45
N HIS A 147 20.48 -41.25 55.30
CA HIS A 147 19.84 -41.45 56.63
C HIS A 147 19.26 -40.08 57.04
N SER A 148 18.09 -39.88 57.64
CA SER A 148 16.92 -40.67 58.01
C SER A 148 15.78 -39.67 58.24
#